data_AF-A0A946CFD3-F1
#
_entry.id   AF-A0A946CFD3-F1
#
_cell.length_a   1.000
_cell.length_b   1.000
_cell.length_c   1.000
_cell.angle_alpha   90.00
_cell.angle_beta   90.00
_cell.angle_gamma   90.00
#
_symmetry.space_group_name_H-M   'P 1'
#
loop_
_entity.id
_entity.type
_entity.pdbx_description
1 polymer ?
#
loop_
_entity_poly.entity_id
_entity_poly.type
_entity_poly.pdbx_seq_one_letter_code
_entity_poly.pdbx_strand_id
1 'polypeptide(L)'
;KSGKVTWKKRLQGSGEKTSYITPLVYKTSTGFEVVFASQAHGVVALDFTSGKEKWSLPGTMKQRTIVSPINVLAGSTSKEPLIAVGCKNGVYFAVSPPSEKGNSAEIAWHMKGKTPYVPTPVSNGKTVFALSDGGVLTALEARSGRVVWTQKLQANFYASPIIADGKFIALSREGLLITANVSDGYDELSRSSLSPGPESEWSDATPAIANGRIYLRLGSRIDCHGEK
;
A
#
# COMPACT_ATOMS: atom_id res chain seq x y z
N LYS A 1 -17.83 -17.63 -12.59
CA LYS A 1 -16.58 -18.40 -12.30
C LYS A 1 -16.87 -19.36 -11.15
N SER A 2 -16.40 -20.61 -11.21
CA SER A 2 -16.86 -21.73 -10.35
C SER A 2 -16.29 -21.79 -8.92
N GLY A 3 -15.45 -20.83 -8.50
CA GLY A 3 -14.75 -20.89 -7.20
C GLY A 3 -13.69 -22.00 -7.08
N LYS A 4 -13.46 -22.77 -8.16
CA LYS A 4 -12.49 -23.88 -8.18
C LYS A 4 -11.05 -23.34 -8.09
N VAL A 5 -10.26 -23.96 -7.21
CA VAL A 5 -8.81 -23.69 -7.07
C VAL A 5 -8.09 -24.05 -8.38
N THR A 6 -7.31 -23.12 -8.93
CA THR A 6 -6.49 -23.32 -10.14
C THR A 6 -5.10 -23.89 -9.79
N TRP A 7 -4.50 -23.44 -8.70
CA TRP A 7 -3.27 -23.97 -8.13
C TRP A 7 -3.21 -23.66 -6.63
N LYS A 8 -2.40 -24.45 -5.91
CA LYS A 8 -2.07 -24.23 -4.49
C LYS A 8 -0.58 -24.48 -4.33
N LYS A 9 0.13 -23.52 -3.71
CA LYS A 9 1.55 -23.66 -3.41
C LYS A 9 1.78 -23.57 -1.90
N ARG A 10 2.47 -24.56 -1.36
CA ARG A 10 3.04 -24.47 -0.01
C ARG A 10 4.44 -23.90 -0.15
N LEU A 11 4.71 -22.81 0.55
CA LEU A 11 6.02 -22.19 0.61
C LEU A 11 6.74 -22.70 1.87
N GLN A 12 8.03 -22.95 1.74
CA GLN A 12 8.88 -23.27 2.88
C GLN A 12 9.51 -21.97 3.38
N GLY A 13 9.47 -21.75 4.68
CA GLY A 13 10.03 -20.57 5.32
C GLY A 13 10.01 -20.72 6.84
N SER A 14 10.87 -19.96 7.51
CA SER A 14 10.95 -19.92 8.97
C SER A 14 10.58 -18.53 9.47
N GLY A 15 9.49 -18.44 10.22
CA GLY A 15 9.02 -17.19 10.79
C GLY A 15 7.90 -17.43 11.79
N GLU A 16 7.92 -16.67 12.86
CA GLU A 16 6.95 -16.79 13.97
C GLU A 16 5.88 -15.70 13.89
N LYS A 17 6.08 -14.68 13.04
CA LYS A 17 5.15 -13.57 12.89
C LYS A 17 4.15 -13.83 11.78
N THR A 18 2.87 -13.68 12.11
CA THR A 18 1.75 -13.66 11.16
C THR A 18 1.93 -12.58 10.09
N SER A 19 1.41 -12.80 8.88
CA SER A 19 1.30 -11.80 7.82
C SER A 19 -0.16 -11.53 7.53
N TYR A 20 -0.53 -10.26 7.37
CA TYR A 20 -1.91 -9.80 7.13
C TYR A 20 -2.08 -9.11 5.78
N ILE A 21 -1.05 -9.15 4.92
CA ILE A 21 -1.06 -8.43 3.67
C ILE A 21 -2.09 -9.00 2.69
N THR A 22 -2.57 -8.15 1.79
CA THR A 22 -3.22 -8.60 0.56
C THR A 22 -2.16 -8.68 -0.54
N PRO A 23 -2.02 -9.81 -1.26
CA PRO A 23 -1.09 -9.91 -2.38
C PRO A 23 -1.40 -8.91 -3.50
N LEU A 24 -0.36 -8.43 -4.16
CA LEU A 24 -0.46 -7.60 -5.36
C LEU A 24 -0.42 -8.48 -6.60
N VAL A 25 -1.40 -8.33 -7.49
CA VAL A 25 -1.31 -8.85 -8.86
C VAL A 25 -0.91 -7.71 -9.79
N TYR A 26 0.14 -7.90 -10.57
CA TYR A 26 0.58 -6.88 -11.54
C TYR A 26 0.94 -7.50 -12.89
N LYS A 27 0.82 -6.68 -13.94
CA LYS A 27 1.08 -7.09 -15.32
C LYS A 27 2.58 -7.00 -15.62
N THR A 28 3.10 -8.01 -16.31
CA THR A 28 4.44 -8.04 -16.91
C THR A 28 4.31 -8.09 -18.44
N SER A 29 5.43 -8.07 -19.14
CA SER A 29 5.48 -8.28 -20.60
C SER A 29 5.14 -9.72 -21.02
N THR A 30 5.31 -10.71 -20.14
CA THR A 30 5.00 -12.13 -20.41
C THR A 30 3.69 -12.62 -19.78
N GLY A 31 3.02 -11.82 -18.94
CA GLY A 31 1.78 -12.24 -18.29
C GLY A 31 1.47 -11.45 -17.02
N PHE A 32 1.19 -12.16 -15.94
CA PHE A 32 0.90 -11.58 -14.63
C PHE A 32 1.68 -12.29 -13.54
N GLU A 33 2.10 -11.53 -12.54
CA GLU A 33 2.74 -12.05 -11.34
C GLU A 33 1.94 -11.65 -10.09
N VAL A 34 2.01 -12.51 -9.08
CA VAL A 34 1.46 -12.28 -7.74
C VAL A 34 2.62 -12.04 -6.78
N VAL A 35 2.70 -10.86 -6.20
CA VAL A 35 3.71 -10.48 -5.22
C VAL A 35 3.11 -10.43 -3.83
N PHE A 36 3.80 -11.03 -2.87
CA PHE A 36 3.47 -10.93 -1.46
C PHE A 36 4.75 -10.92 -0.64
N ALA A 37 4.64 -10.53 0.62
CA ALA A 37 5.72 -10.52 1.59
C ALA A 37 5.29 -11.10 2.95
N SER A 38 6.22 -11.76 3.62
CA SER A 38 6.08 -12.17 5.01
C SER A 38 7.43 -12.27 5.69
N GLN A 39 7.47 -12.25 7.01
CA GLN A 39 8.71 -12.51 7.75
C GLN A 39 9.34 -13.86 7.34
N ALA A 40 8.51 -14.89 7.19
CA ALA A 40 8.98 -16.24 6.90
C ALA A 40 9.62 -16.41 5.51
N HIS A 41 9.22 -15.60 4.52
CA HIS A 41 9.62 -15.79 3.13
C HIS A 41 10.36 -14.59 2.52
N GLY A 42 10.39 -13.44 3.19
CA GLY A 42 10.82 -12.18 2.56
C GLY A 42 9.78 -11.70 1.55
N VAL A 43 10.23 -11.16 0.41
CA VAL A 43 9.36 -10.82 -0.72
C VAL A 43 9.40 -11.94 -1.73
N VAL A 44 8.25 -12.37 -2.24
CA VAL A 44 8.15 -13.46 -3.22
C VAL A 44 7.20 -13.05 -4.32
N ALA A 45 7.58 -13.34 -5.56
CA ALA A 45 6.70 -13.26 -6.72
C ALA A 45 6.47 -14.63 -7.35
N LEU A 46 5.21 -14.92 -7.64
CA LEU A 46 4.76 -16.13 -8.30
C LEU A 46 4.13 -15.79 -9.65
N ASP A 47 4.30 -16.69 -10.62
CA ASP A 47 3.52 -16.68 -11.84
C ASP A 47 2.02 -16.83 -11.52
N PHE A 48 1.18 -15.92 -12.01
CA PHE A 48 -0.25 -15.89 -11.68
C PHE A 48 -0.99 -17.16 -12.13
N THR A 49 -0.56 -17.78 -13.23
CA THR A 49 -1.27 -18.91 -13.83
C THR A 49 -0.88 -20.25 -13.22
N SER A 50 0.39 -20.43 -12.88
CA SER A 50 0.96 -21.70 -12.43
C SER A 50 1.35 -21.75 -10.96
N GLY A 51 1.49 -20.59 -10.31
CA GLY A 51 2.02 -20.49 -8.93
C GLY A 51 3.52 -20.78 -8.81
N LYS A 52 4.24 -20.99 -9.93
CA LYS A 52 5.70 -21.17 -9.90
C LYS A 52 6.38 -19.89 -9.44
N GLU A 53 7.44 -20.02 -8.65
CA GLU A 53 8.20 -18.83 -8.22
C GLU A 53 8.96 -18.23 -9.39
N LYS A 54 8.89 -16.91 -9.50
CA LYS A 54 9.57 -16.13 -10.53
C LYS A 54 10.83 -15.51 -9.97
N TRP A 55 10.72 -14.95 -8.76
CA TRP A 55 11.83 -14.37 -8.03
C TRP A 55 11.45 -14.21 -6.55
N SER A 56 12.47 -14.05 -5.71
CA SER A 56 12.31 -13.77 -4.30
C SER A 56 13.48 -12.96 -3.74
N LEU A 57 13.21 -12.27 -2.62
CA LEU A 57 14.18 -11.55 -1.80
C LEU A 57 14.06 -12.06 -0.36
N PRO A 58 14.65 -13.23 -0.05
CA PRO A 58 14.55 -13.84 1.27
C PRO A 58 15.20 -12.96 2.34
N GLY A 59 14.70 -13.05 3.58
CA GLY A 59 15.30 -12.36 4.72
C GLY A 59 15.14 -10.85 4.76
N THR A 60 14.46 -10.22 3.79
CA THR A 60 14.19 -8.77 3.78
C THR A 60 13.18 -8.34 4.84
N MET A 61 12.18 -9.18 5.13
CA MET A 61 11.14 -8.89 6.12
C MET A 61 11.55 -9.43 7.49
N LYS A 62 11.79 -8.53 8.45
CA LYS A 62 12.23 -8.93 9.80
C LYS A 62 11.10 -8.96 10.83
N GLN A 63 9.94 -8.39 10.51
CA GLN A 63 8.81 -8.21 11.42
C GLN A 63 7.48 -8.55 10.72
N ARG A 64 6.38 -8.39 11.48
CA ARG A 64 5.01 -8.52 10.98
C ARG A 64 4.78 -7.61 9.77
N THR A 65 4.28 -8.20 8.69
CA THR A 65 3.89 -7.54 7.44
C THR A 65 2.37 -7.32 7.44
N ILE A 66 1.95 -6.07 7.32
CA ILE A 66 0.53 -5.67 7.24
C ILE A 66 0.31 -4.80 6.00
N VAL A 67 1.21 -3.84 5.75
CA VAL A 67 1.24 -3.06 4.52
C VAL A 67 1.26 -3.97 3.29
N SER A 68 0.30 -3.79 2.40
CA SER A 68 0.23 -4.58 1.17
C SER A 68 1.22 -4.04 0.13
N PRO A 69 1.79 -4.89 -0.74
CA PRO A 69 2.62 -4.42 -1.85
C PRO A 69 1.83 -3.53 -2.80
N ILE A 70 2.48 -2.49 -3.34
CA ILE A 70 1.91 -1.66 -4.42
C ILE A 70 2.86 -1.61 -5.61
N ASN A 71 2.32 -1.55 -6.83
CA ASN A 71 3.10 -1.15 -7.99
C ASN A 71 3.11 0.38 -8.05
N VAL A 72 4.21 0.99 -7.61
CA VAL A 72 4.41 2.44 -7.53
C VAL A 72 4.21 3.10 -8.89
N LEU A 73 4.60 2.43 -9.97
CA LEU A 73 4.57 2.98 -11.32
C LEU A 73 3.29 2.60 -12.09
N ALA A 74 2.30 2.01 -11.43
CA ALA A 74 1.01 1.71 -12.04
C ALA A 74 0.34 2.98 -12.56
N GLY A 75 -0.12 2.96 -13.82
CA GLY A 75 -0.73 4.12 -14.48
C GLY A 75 0.27 5.16 -15.00
N SER A 76 1.57 5.00 -14.74
CA SER A 76 2.62 5.80 -15.41
C SER A 76 2.91 5.28 -16.82
N THR A 77 3.75 6.01 -17.57
CA THR A 77 4.27 5.55 -18.87
C THR A 77 5.36 4.47 -18.74
N SER A 78 5.78 4.12 -17.51
CA SER A 78 6.80 3.10 -17.27
C SER A 78 6.28 1.71 -17.63
N LYS A 79 7.04 0.98 -18.43
CA LYS A 79 6.80 -0.45 -18.69
C LYS A 79 7.40 -1.36 -17.63
N GLU A 80 8.31 -0.83 -16.83
CA GLU A 80 8.96 -1.55 -15.73
C GLU A 80 8.20 -1.32 -14.42
N PRO A 81 7.89 -2.40 -13.68
CA PRO A 81 7.28 -2.31 -12.37
C PRO A 81 8.28 -1.80 -11.33
N LEU A 82 7.77 -1.12 -10.31
CA LEU A 82 8.51 -0.83 -9.08
C LEU A 82 7.60 -1.16 -7.92
N ILE A 83 7.96 -2.19 -7.15
CA ILE A 83 7.06 -2.76 -6.14
C ILE A 83 7.49 -2.29 -4.75
N ALA A 84 6.68 -1.44 -4.11
CA ALA A 84 6.95 -0.99 -2.76
C ALA A 84 6.31 -1.92 -1.73
N VAL A 85 7.09 -2.33 -0.73
CA VAL A 85 6.74 -3.32 0.30
C VAL A 85 7.35 -2.94 1.63
N GLY A 86 6.75 -3.41 2.72
CA GLY A 86 7.36 -3.23 4.03
C GLY A 86 6.73 -4.01 5.18
N CYS A 87 7.38 -3.91 6.33
CA CYS A 87 6.94 -4.49 7.59
C CYS A 87 7.15 -3.50 8.74
N LYS A 88 6.66 -3.88 9.94
CA LYS A 88 6.88 -3.09 11.17
C LYS A 88 8.36 -2.74 11.36
N ASN A 89 8.61 -1.64 12.07
CA ASN A 89 9.93 -1.18 12.54
C ASN A 89 10.88 -0.72 11.40
N GLY A 90 10.40 0.08 10.46
CA GLY A 90 11.29 0.85 9.59
C GLY A 90 11.79 0.12 8.35
N VAL A 91 11.26 -1.07 8.05
CA VAL A 91 11.56 -1.76 6.80
C VAL A 91 10.48 -1.41 5.80
N TYR A 92 10.73 -0.39 4.99
CA TYR A 92 9.90 -0.06 3.84
C TYR A 92 10.82 0.27 2.67
N PHE A 93 10.65 -0.42 1.55
CA PHE A 93 11.56 -0.31 0.41
C PHE A 93 10.84 -0.60 -0.89
N ALA A 94 11.40 -0.16 -2.00
CA ALA A 94 10.97 -0.61 -3.31
C ALA A 94 11.90 -1.66 -3.89
N VAL A 95 11.29 -2.65 -4.52
CA VAL A 95 11.94 -3.69 -5.29
C VAL A 95 11.80 -3.36 -6.75
N SER A 96 12.91 -3.35 -7.47
CA SER A 96 12.94 -3.49 -8.92
C SER A 96 12.92 -4.98 -9.23
N PRO A 97 11.81 -5.53 -9.76
CA PRO A 97 11.77 -6.92 -10.19
C PRO A 97 12.78 -7.20 -11.31
N PRO A 98 13.21 -8.46 -11.50
CA PRO A 98 14.03 -8.89 -12.61
C PRO A 98 13.51 -8.38 -13.96
N SER A 99 14.40 -7.85 -14.79
CA SER A 99 14.10 -7.70 -16.22
C SER A 99 14.11 -9.07 -16.91
N GLU A 100 13.42 -9.20 -18.04
CA GLU A 100 13.44 -10.43 -18.86
C GLU A 100 14.84 -10.82 -19.34
N LYS A 101 15.75 -9.84 -19.43
CA LYS A 101 17.12 -10.03 -19.95
C LYS A 101 18.10 -10.56 -18.89
N GLY A 102 17.60 -10.97 -17.72
CA GLY A 102 18.39 -11.56 -16.66
C GLY A 102 19.05 -10.50 -15.78
N ASN A 103 18.49 -10.30 -14.60
CA ASN A 103 19.10 -9.76 -13.39
C ASN A 103 18.24 -10.25 -12.21
N SER A 104 18.80 -10.41 -11.01
CA SER A 104 18.00 -10.72 -9.82
C SER A 104 17.09 -9.55 -9.45
N ALA A 105 16.07 -9.80 -8.63
CA ALA A 105 15.34 -8.73 -7.98
C ALA A 105 16.33 -7.89 -7.16
N GLU A 106 16.17 -6.58 -7.15
CA GLU A 106 17.05 -5.68 -6.41
C GLU A 106 16.24 -4.69 -5.58
N ILE A 107 16.78 -4.30 -4.44
CA ILE A 107 16.18 -3.23 -3.64
C ILE A 107 16.60 -1.90 -4.25
N ALA A 108 15.67 -1.22 -4.91
CA ALA A 108 15.91 0.06 -5.57
C ALA A 108 16.22 1.18 -4.59
N TRP A 109 15.50 1.20 -3.46
CA TRP A 109 15.70 2.17 -2.39
C TRP A 109 15.04 1.72 -1.10
N HIS A 110 15.47 2.30 0.02
CA HIS A 110 14.88 2.11 1.34
C HIS A 110 14.38 3.44 1.91
N MET A 111 13.19 3.42 2.53
CA MET A 111 12.70 4.48 3.37
C MET A 111 13.16 4.24 4.81
N LYS A 112 13.79 5.25 5.43
CA LYS A 112 14.17 5.25 6.84
C LYS A 112 13.21 6.14 7.65
N GLY A 113 13.08 5.86 8.94
CA GLY A 113 12.33 6.72 9.87
C GLY A 113 10.87 6.27 10.08
N LYS A 114 9.92 7.19 9.95
CA LYS A 114 8.49 6.95 10.20
C LYS A 114 7.83 6.24 9.02
N THR A 115 8.13 4.95 8.86
CA THR A 115 7.55 4.12 7.81
C THR A 115 6.08 3.78 8.09
N PRO A 116 5.28 3.51 7.05
CA PRO A 116 3.97 2.88 7.21
C PRO A 116 4.11 1.53 7.92
N TYR A 117 3.20 1.22 8.85
CA TYR A 117 3.09 -0.11 9.44
C TYR A 117 1.74 -0.76 9.11
N VAL A 118 0.63 -0.04 9.27
CA VAL A 118 -0.71 -0.53 8.89
C VAL A 118 -1.19 0.06 7.56
N PRO A 119 -1.20 1.39 7.35
CA PRO A 119 -1.68 1.97 6.10
C PRO A 119 -0.83 1.54 4.90
N THR A 120 -1.49 1.09 3.83
CA THR A 120 -0.82 0.87 2.55
C THR A 120 -0.65 2.20 1.84
N PRO A 121 0.56 2.57 1.38
CA PRO A 121 0.76 3.84 0.70
C PRO A 121 0.10 3.87 -0.67
N VAL A 122 0.05 5.07 -1.24
CA VAL A 122 -0.47 5.32 -2.59
C VAL A 122 0.58 6.02 -3.43
N SER A 123 0.46 5.93 -4.75
CA SER A 123 1.36 6.62 -5.67
C SER A 123 0.60 7.18 -6.85
N ASN A 124 1.13 8.27 -7.41
CA ASN A 124 0.71 8.83 -8.69
C ASN A 124 1.72 8.51 -9.83
N GLY A 125 2.59 7.52 -9.64
CA GLY A 125 3.62 7.14 -10.62
C GLY A 125 4.90 7.98 -10.58
N LYS A 126 4.88 9.17 -9.98
CA LYS A 126 6.05 10.03 -9.78
C LYS A 126 6.46 10.12 -8.30
N THR A 127 5.49 10.09 -7.40
CA THR A 127 5.65 10.25 -5.97
C THR A 127 4.93 9.13 -5.24
N VAL A 128 5.56 8.56 -4.21
CA VAL A 128 4.92 7.66 -3.24
C VAL A 128 4.53 8.45 -2.01
N PHE A 129 3.28 8.33 -1.59
CA PHE A 129 2.73 8.97 -0.40
C PHE A 129 2.60 7.94 0.72
N ALA A 130 3.60 7.95 1.60
CA ALA A 130 3.74 7.01 2.71
C ALA A 130 3.16 7.60 4.00
N LEU A 131 1.99 7.11 4.42
CA LEU A 131 1.34 7.50 5.66
C LEU A 131 1.68 6.51 6.78
N SER A 132 2.34 7.00 7.82
CA SER A 132 2.57 6.23 9.04
C SER A 132 1.34 6.20 9.94
N ASP A 133 1.25 5.18 10.80
CA ASP A 133 0.15 5.00 11.74
C ASP A 133 -0.08 6.22 12.65
N GLY A 134 1.00 6.93 13.01
CA GLY A 134 0.96 8.15 13.81
C GLY A 134 0.72 9.44 13.01
N GLY A 135 0.27 9.34 11.77
CA GLY A 135 -0.15 10.49 10.97
C GLY A 135 0.98 11.34 10.38
N VAL A 136 2.19 10.78 10.23
CA VAL A 136 3.23 11.42 9.42
C VAL A 136 3.08 10.94 7.97
N LEU A 137 2.75 11.87 7.08
CA LEU A 137 2.68 11.68 5.63
C LEU A 137 4.01 12.09 5.02
N THR A 138 4.71 11.15 4.38
CA THR A 138 5.98 11.38 3.70
C THR A 138 5.79 11.22 2.19
N ALA A 139 6.18 12.23 1.41
CA ALA A 139 6.26 12.12 -0.04
C ALA A 139 7.68 11.73 -0.47
N LEU A 140 7.78 10.65 -1.22
CA LEU A 140 9.04 10.11 -1.72
C LEU A 140 9.04 10.16 -3.24
N GLU A 141 10.15 10.56 -3.86
CA GLU A 141 10.32 10.37 -5.30
C GLU A 141 10.26 8.86 -5.60
N ALA A 142 9.38 8.47 -6.54
CA ALA A 142 9.09 7.07 -6.82
C ALA A 142 10.35 6.24 -7.14
N ARG A 143 11.26 6.78 -7.95
CA ARG A 143 12.43 6.01 -8.44
C ARG A 143 13.59 5.96 -7.47
N SER A 144 13.82 6.99 -6.67
CA SER A 144 14.99 7.09 -5.79
C SER A 144 14.68 6.86 -4.32
N GLY A 145 13.40 6.95 -3.91
CA GLY A 145 13.00 6.96 -2.52
C GLY A 145 13.41 8.23 -1.77
N ARG A 146 13.92 9.25 -2.46
CA ARG A 146 14.30 10.53 -1.84
C ARG A 146 13.07 11.23 -1.28
N VAL A 147 13.14 11.65 -0.02
CA VAL A 147 12.09 12.48 0.60
C VAL A 147 12.01 13.81 -0.13
N VAL A 148 10.81 14.14 -0.63
CA VAL A 148 10.48 15.42 -1.24
C VAL A 148 9.96 16.38 -0.18
N TRP A 149 9.00 15.92 0.64
CA TRP A 149 8.43 16.67 1.75
C TRP A 149 7.81 15.73 2.79
N THR A 150 7.46 16.28 3.94
CA THR A 150 6.78 15.56 5.02
C THR A 150 5.75 16.46 5.70
N GLN A 151 4.60 15.90 6.06
CA GLN A 151 3.52 16.60 6.75
C GLN A 151 3.02 15.78 7.95
N LYS A 152 2.69 16.46 9.06
CA LYS A 152 1.97 15.84 10.19
C LYS A 152 0.48 16.13 10.06
N LEU A 153 -0.34 15.08 9.98
CA LEU A 153 -1.79 15.15 9.85
C LEU A 153 -2.52 15.24 11.21
N GLN A 154 -1.79 15.02 12.30
CA GLN A 154 -2.30 15.11 13.70
C GLN A 154 -3.46 14.16 13.99
N ALA A 155 -3.42 12.93 13.46
CA ALA A 155 -4.39 11.88 13.77
C ALA A 155 -3.74 10.50 13.60
N ASN A 156 -4.41 9.44 14.05
CA ASN A 156 -3.93 8.07 13.88
C ASN A 156 -4.59 7.41 12.68
N PHE A 157 -3.86 6.58 11.94
CA PHE A 157 -4.35 5.99 10.69
C PHE A 157 -4.05 4.51 10.63
N TYR A 158 -5.09 3.69 10.48
CA TYR A 158 -4.97 2.29 10.03
C TYR A 158 -5.58 2.08 8.64
N ALA A 159 -6.63 2.85 8.31
CA ALA A 159 -7.13 2.91 6.95
C ALA A 159 -6.02 3.39 6.00
N SER A 160 -5.94 2.76 4.82
CA SER A 160 -5.01 3.23 3.79
C SER A 160 -5.56 4.52 3.17
N PRO A 161 -4.72 5.49 2.82
CA PRO A 161 -5.17 6.59 1.98
C PRO A 161 -5.54 6.10 0.59
N ILE A 162 -6.29 6.91 -0.15
CA ILE A 162 -6.57 6.72 -1.57
C ILE A 162 -6.25 8.00 -2.36
N ILE A 163 -6.03 7.85 -3.66
CA ILE A 163 -6.03 8.98 -4.59
C ILE A 163 -7.25 8.83 -5.50
N ALA A 164 -8.11 9.84 -5.52
CA ALA A 164 -9.27 9.88 -6.39
C ALA A 164 -9.49 11.32 -6.86
N ASP A 165 -9.77 11.50 -8.16
CA ASP A 165 -10.00 12.83 -8.74
C ASP A 165 -8.89 13.85 -8.40
N GLY A 166 -7.63 13.39 -8.50
CA GLY A 166 -6.43 14.18 -8.19
C GLY A 166 -6.19 14.45 -6.70
N LYS A 167 -7.11 14.09 -5.81
CA LYS A 167 -7.06 14.38 -4.38
C LYS A 167 -6.55 13.18 -3.61
N PHE A 168 -5.67 13.44 -2.65
CA PHE A 168 -5.35 12.50 -1.59
C PHE A 168 -6.47 12.52 -0.56
N ILE A 169 -6.95 11.34 -0.16
CA ILE A 169 -8.02 11.18 0.82
C ILE A 169 -7.54 10.21 1.88
N ALA A 170 -7.60 10.62 3.15
CA ALA A 170 -7.25 9.77 4.29
C ALA A 170 -8.33 9.85 5.37
N LEU A 171 -8.66 8.69 5.94
CA LEU A 171 -9.60 8.57 7.04
C LEU A 171 -8.85 8.12 8.30
N SER A 172 -8.87 8.93 9.35
CA SER A 172 -8.27 8.56 10.63
C SER A 172 -9.12 7.54 11.37
N ARG A 173 -8.51 6.88 12.35
CA ARG A 173 -9.19 5.94 13.24
C ARG A 173 -10.35 6.63 13.95
N GLU A 174 -10.17 7.87 14.39
CA GLU A 174 -11.16 8.66 15.10
C GLU A 174 -12.22 9.29 14.18
N GLY A 175 -12.27 8.89 12.90
CA GLY A 175 -13.26 9.35 11.93
C GLY A 175 -12.97 10.75 11.36
N LEU A 176 -11.71 11.19 11.39
CA LEU A 176 -11.29 12.42 10.73
C LEU A 176 -11.03 12.16 9.24
N LEU A 177 -11.89 12.68 8.37
CA LEU A 177 -11.69 12.65 6.93
C LEU A 177 -10.87 13.87 6.50
N ILE A 178 -9.72 13.63 5.88
CA ILE A 178 -8.83 14.66 5.34
C ILE A 178 -8.77 14.50 3.83
N THR A 179 -8.92 15.61 3.10
CA THR A 179 -8.63 15.68 1.67
C THR A 179 -7.55 16.73 1.40
N ALA A 180 -6.65 16.44 0.46
CA ALA A 180 -5.53 17.33 0.15
C ALA A 180 -5.06 17.20 -1.30
N ASN A 181 -4.47 18.27 -1.84
CA ASN A 181 -3.59 18.20 -2.99
C ASN A 181 -2.19 17.81 -2.49
N VAL A 182 -1.57 16.82 -3.15
CA VAL A 182 -0.26 16.26 -2.70
C VAL A 182 0.79 16.21 -3.80
N SER A 183 0.49 16.66 -5.02
CA SER A 183 1.40 16.55 -6.15
C SER A 183 2.65 17.44 -6.03
N ASP A 184 2.51 18.61 -5.40
CA ASP A 184 3.56 19.63 -5.30
C ASP A 184 3.62 20.24 -3.88
N GLY A 185 3.80 19.38 -2.88
CA GLY A 185 3.71 19.75 -1.47
C GLY A 185 2.45 19.19 -0.83
N TYR A 186 2.03 19.76 0.29
CA TYR A 186 0.80 19.42 0.98
C TYR A 186 -0.08 20.66 1.08
N ASP A 187 -1.24 20.60 0.46
CA ASP A 187 -2.28 21.62 0.51
C ASP A 187 -3.59 20.97 0.95
N GLU A 188 -4.00 21.21 2.20
CA GLU A 188 -5.21 20.63 2.77
C GLU A 188 -6.44 21.32 2.22
N LEU A 189 -7.30 20.55 1.55
CA LEU A 189 -8.54 21.02 0.96
C LEU A 189 -9.69 20.99 1.98
N SER A 190 -9.75 19.93 2.80
CA SER A 190 -10.78 19.81 3.82
C SER A 190 -10.36 18.88 4.95
N ARG A 191 -10.97 19.14 6.11
CA ARG A 191 -10.89 18.32 7.31
C ARG A 191 -12.26 18.26 7.96
N SER A 192 -12.83 17.06 8.06
CA SER A 192 -14.18 16.86 8.58
C SER A 192 -14.21 15.72 9.59
N SER A 193 -14.75 15.99 10.78
CA SER A 193 -14.97 14.97 11.80
C SER A 193 -16.32 14.29 11.54
N LEU A 194 -16.29 12.98 11.28
CA LEU A 194 -17.49 12.20 10.98
C LEU A 194 -17.95 11.32 12.14
N SER A 195 -17.18 11.24 13.23
CA SER A 195 -17.40 10.41 14.42
C SER A 195 -17.79 8.95 14.13
N PRO A 196 -16.95 7.95 14.46
CA PRO A 196 -17.29 6.53 14.34
C PRO A 196 -18.58 6.12 15.06
N GLY A 197 -18.95 6.86 16.10
CA GLY A 197 -20.18 6.66 16.88
C GLY A 197 -19.93 5.88 18.18
N PRO A 198 -20.98 5.70 19.01
CA PRO A 198 -20.85 5.12 20.34
C PRO A 198 -20.64 3.60 20.35
N GLU A 199 -21.00 2.89 19.27
CA GLU A 199 -20.89 1.43 19.19
C GLU A 199 -19.45 0.96 18.91
N SER A 200 -18.64 1.80 18.27
CA SER A 200 -17.24 1.55 18.00
C SER A 200 -16.53 2.87 17.79
N GLU A 201 -15.49 3.11 18.59
CA GLU A 201 -14.77 4.37 18.65
C GLU A 201 -13.72 4.52 17.53
N TRP A 202 -13.64 3.58 16.58
CA TRP A 202 -12.63 3.60 15.54
C TRP A 202 -13.12 3.23 14.13
N SER A 203 -12.35 3.67 13.14
CA SER A 203 -12.53 3.42 11.72
C SER A 203 -11.19 3.00 11.09
N ASP A 204 -11.07 1.72 10.76
CA ASP A 204 -9.85 1.15 10.17
C ASP A 204 -10.03 0.77 8.69
N ALA A 205 -11.15 1.12 8.08
CA ALA A 205 -11.48 0.76 6.71
C ALA A 205 -11.03 1.85 5.72
N THR A 206 -10.28 1.44 4.70
CA THR A 206 -9.93 2.29 3.55
C THR A 206 -11.19 2.81 2.87
N PRO A 207 -11.29 4.14 2.59
CA PRO A 207 -12.39 4.69 1.81
C PRO A 207 -12.55 4.02 0.44
N ALA A 208 -13.79 3.82 0.00
CA ALA A 208 -14.10 3.27 -1.32
C ALA A 208 -14.77 4.32 -2.20
N ILE A 209 -14.45 4.35 -3.49
CA ILE A 209 -15.07 5.26 -4.47
C ILE A 209 -15.82 4.42 -5.51
N ALA A 210 -17.08 4.75 -5.75
CA ALA A 210 -17.87 4.18 -6.83
C ALA A 210 -18.98 5.14 -7.26
N ASN A 211 -19.25 5.23 -8.56
CA ASN A 211 -20.36 6.02 -9.12
C ASN A 211 -20.39 7.48 -8.64
N GLY A 212 -19.22 8.14 -8.62
CA GLY A 212 -19.10 9.53 -8.17
C GLY A 212 -19.28 9.76 -6.68
N ARG A 213 -19.33 8.70 -5.86
CA ARG A 213 -19.55 8.76 -4.41
C ARG A 213 -18.42 8.11 -3.65
N ILE A 214 -18.23 8.57 -2.41
CA ILE A 214 -17.33 7.98 -1.43
C ILE A 214 -18.11 7.24 -0.37
N TYR A 215 -17.66 6.03 -0.06
CA TYR A 215 -18.24 5.15 0.94
C TYR A 215 -17.23 4.97 2.07
N LEU A 216 -17.66 5.24 3.30
CA LEU A 216 -16.82 5.25 4.48
C LEU A 216 -17.43 4.31 5.52
N ARG A 217 -16.69 3.26 5.92
CA ARG A 217 -17.12 2.42 7.03
C ARG A 217 -16.63 3.04 8.34
N LEU A 218 -17.53 3.63 9.10
CA LEU A 218 -17.27 4.32 10.36
C LEU A 218 -17.81 3.48 11.51
N GLY A 219 -16.93 2.96 12.38
CA GLY A 219 -17.36 2.10 13.48
C GLY A 219 -18.14 0.87 12.98
N SER A 220 -19.44 0.80 13.30
CA SER A 220 -20.38 -0.25 12.89
C SER A 220 -21.24 0.10 11.66
N ARG A 221 -21.11 1.30 11.08
CA ARG A 221 -21.96 1.78 9.97
C ARG A 221 -21.17 2.03 8.68
N ILE A 222 -21.91 2.25 7.59
CA ILE A 222 -21.37 2.72 6.30
C ILE A 222 -22.08 4.00 5.88
N ASP A 223 -21.30 5.05 5.67
CA ASP A 223 -21.79 6.36 5.23
C ASP A 223 -21.46 6.52 3.73
N CYS A 224 -22.37 7.14 2.99
CA CYS A 224 -22.21 7.45 1.57
C CYS A 224 -22.27 8.97 1.39
N HIS A 225 -21.21 9.56 0.83
CA HIS A 225 -21.13 11.00 0.57
C HIS A 225 -20.91 11.28 -0.92
N GLY A 226 -21.48 12.37 -1.41
CA GLY A 226 -21.45 12.79 -2.81
C GLY A 226 -22.78 13.39 -3.23
N GLU A 227 -22.80 14.08 -4.37
CA GLU A 227 -24.03 14.66 -4.90
C GLU A 227 -24.99 13.57 -5.41
N LYS A 228 -26.28 13.91 -5.49
CA LYS A 228 -27.34 13.00 -5.96
C LYS A 228 -27.27 12.81 -7.47
#